data_AF-A0A7C2B0G5-F1
#
_entry.id   AF-A0A7C2B0G5-F1
#
_cell.length_a   1.000
_cell.length_b   1.000
_cell.length_c   1.000
_cell.angle_alpha   90.00
_cell.angle_beta   90.00
_cell.angle_gamma   90.00
#
_symmetry.space_group_name_H-M   'P 1'
#
loop_
_entity.id
_entity.type
_entity.pdbx_description
1 polymer ?
#
loop_
_entity_poly.entity_id
_entity_poly.type
_entity_poly.pdbx_seq_one_letter_code
_entity_poly.pdbx_strand_id
1 'polypeptide(L)'
;MGRTRVGAERERDSSRISRAAGRNAARVPPPESGYYGHSVPAETGRLPPRPTPNMSTPRPSLGPTELPTPATENNLASTALAAFLRQHVRQEELLRSHRLAVMALDASRAHETLEAFAEAVRCHMEIEEEVLLPLYGERVHQPPRFGVAIYRRDHEKISAGLERVRLSLERFAKDPTPEAALFHTDFSHALVHLMEHHDERERAAFFPLLDRSVEARELDAILRADPRAGVG
;
A
#
# COMPACT_ATOMS: atom_id res chain seq x y z
N MET A 1 -29.70 -24.39 80.65
CA MET A 1 -30.23 -24.28 79.28
C MET A 1 -29.70 -22.99 78.67
N GLY A 2 -28.89 -22.90 77.63
CA GLY A 2 -28.14 -23.80 76.78
C GLY A 2 -27.46 -22.86 75.78
N ARG A 3 -26.22 -22.44 76.05
CA ARG A 3 -25.41 -21.57 75.17
C ARG A 3 -24.63 -22.48 74.22
N THR A 4 -24.87 -22.38 72.93
CA THR A 4 -24.08 -23.07 71.89
C THR A 4 -22.96 -22.15 71.39
N ARG A 5 -21.73 -22.57 71.69
CA ARG A 5 -20.48 -22.21 71.01
C ARG A 5 -20.31 -23.12 69.79
N VAL A 6 -20.02 -22.54 68.63
CA VAL A 6 -19.35 -23.15 67.47
C VAL A 6 -18.67 -21.98 66.75
N GLY A 7 -17.42 -21.97 66.32
CA GLY A 7 -16.31 -22.90 66.31
C GLY A 7 -15.17 -22.13 65.62
N ALA A 8 -13.97 -22.20 66.18
CA ALA A 8 -12.77 -21.58 65.64
C ALA A 8 -12.15 -22.46 64.54
N GLU A 9 -11.09 -21.93 63.92
CA GLU A 9 -10.06 -22.62 63.12
C GLU A 9 -10.32 -22.81 61.62
N ARG A 10 -9.58 -22.02 60.82
CA ARG A 10 -8.52 -22.57 59.93
C ARG A 10 -7.71 -21.43 59.32
N GLU A 11 -6.60 -21.14 59.98
CA GLU A 11 -5.42 -20.51 59.43
C GLU A 11 -4.42 -21.65 59.19
N ARG A 12 -3.98 -21.86 57.93
CA ARG A 12 -2.62 -22.27 57.52
C ARG A 12 -2.58 -22.82 56.09
N ASP A 13 -1.43 -22.52 55.48
CA ASP A 13 -0.77 -23.23 54.37
C ASP A 13 -1.28 -23.06 52.94
N SER A 14 -0.65 -22.12 52.23
CA SER A 14 -0.24 -22.31 50.84
C SER A 14 0.97 -21.41 50.54
N SER A 15 2.07 -21.67 51.23
CA SER A 15 3.42 -21.27 50.82
C SER A 15 4.23 -22.54 50.60
N ARG A 16 4.87 -22.65 49.42
CA ARG A 16 5.83 -23.69 48.98
C ARG A 16 5.23 -24.83 48.14
N ILE A 17 5.17 -24.59 46.84
CA ILE A 17 5.76 -25.53 45.87
C ILE A 17 6.77 -24.77 45.01
N SER A 18 7.99 -25.30 45.05
CA SER A 18 9.25 -24.92 44.41
C SER A 18 9.15 -24.71 42.89
N ARG A 19 9.77 -23.65 42.36
CA ARG A 19 11.08 -23.67 41.64
C ARG A 19 11.24 -24.85 40.66
N ALA A 20 11.12 -24.56 39.37
CA ALA A 20 11.98 -25.06 38.29
C ALA A 20 11.69 -24.31 36.98
N ALA A 21 12.70 -24.20 36.11
CA ALA A 21 12.76 -23.45 34.85
C ALA A 21 12.97 -21.94 35.05
N GLY A 22 14.06 -21.32 34.62
CA GLY A 22 15.01 -21.73 33.59
C GLY A 22 15.32 -20.46 32.83
N ARG A 23 16.50 -19.90 33.07
CA ARG A 23 17.00 -18.67 32.46
C ARG A 23 17.04 -18.87 30.94
N ASN A 24 16.37 -18.01 30.17
CA ASN A 24 16.75 -17.72 28.80
C ASN A 24 16.19 -16.35 28.38
N ALA A 25 16.81 -15.29 28.90
CA ALA A 25 16.71 -13.98 28.29
C ALA A 25 17.59 -13.98 27.04
N ALA A 26 16.98 -14.28 25.89
CA ALA A 26 17.61 -14.06 24.60
C ALA A 26 17.79 -12.54 24.43
N ARG A 27 19.04 -12.12 24.54
CA ARG A 27 19.54 -10.78 24.25
C ARG A 27 19.24 -10.49 22.78
N VAL A 28 18.29 -9.59 22.51
CA VAL A 28 18.09 -9.05 21.16
C VAL A 28 19.30 -8.14 20.85
N PRO A 29 20.13 -8.44 19.84
CA PRO A 29 21.21 -7.53 19.45
C PRO A 29 20.63 -6.27 18.78
N PRO A 30 21.26 -5.10 18.95
CA PRO A 30 20.85 -3.89 18.25
C PRO A 30 21.04 -4.04 16.74
N PRO A 31 20.26 -3.32 15.90
CA PRO A 31 20.44 -3.37 14.46
C PRO A 31 21.82 -2.82 14.07
N GLU A 32 22.56 -3.62 13.32
CA GLU A 32 23.85 -3.24 12.76
C GLU A 32 23.69 -2.05 11.81
N SER A 33 24.42 -0.99 12.13
CA SER A 33 24.69 0.16 11.26
C SER A 33 25.54 -0.30 10.07
N GLY A 34 24.90 -0.81 9.02
CA GLY A 34 25.51 -1.15 7.75
C GLY A 34 25.73 0.09 6.87
N TYR A 35 26.69 0.93 7.24
CA TYR A 35 27.25 1.95 6.35
C TYR A 35 28.18 1.24 5.34
N TYR A 36 27.70 1.01 4.12
CA TYR A 36 28.50 0.42 3.05
C TYR A 36 29.58 1.41 2.56
N GLY A 37 30.74 1.39 3.21
CA GLY A 37 32.00 1.95 2.69
C GLY A 37 32.79 0.86 1.97
N HIS A 38 32.60 0.71 0.66
CA HIS A 38 33.48 -0.13 -0.15
C HIS A 38 34.80 0.60 -0.42
N SER A 39 35.83 0.25 0.34
CA SER A 39 37.23 0.48 -0.03
C SER A 39 37.61 -0.51 -1.13
N VAL A 40 37.94 0.01 -2.32
CA VAL A 40 38.45 -0.77 -3.45
C VAL A 40 39.98 -0.89 -3.31
N PRO A 41 40.57 -2.10 -3.35
CA PRO A 41 42.02 -2.24 -3.43
C PRO A 41 42.50 -1.94 -4.86
N ALA A 42 43.65 -1.25 -4.96
CA ALA A 42 44.31 -0.96 -6.22
C ALA A 42 44.96 -2.22 -6.80
N GLU A 43 44.26 -2.87 -7.75
CA GLU A 43 44.86 -3.91 -8.59
C GLU A 43 45.45 -3.31 -9.87
N THR A 44 46.76 -3.40 -9.98
CA THR A 44 47.52 -3.22 -11.22
C THR A 44 47.27 -4.42 -12.14
N GLY A 45 46.29 -4.30 -13.03
CA GLY A 45 45.98 -5.31 -14.04
C GLY A 45 45.81 -4.67 -15.43
N ARG A 46 46.61 -5.11 -16.40
CA ARG A 46 46.55 -4.68 -17.81
C ARG A 46 45.12 -4.84 -18.37
N LEU A 47 44.59 -3.75 -18.95
CA LEU A 47 43.37 -3.77 -19.76
C LEU A 47 43.55 -4.69 -20.99
N PRO A 48 42.60 -5.61 -21.27
CA PRO A 48 42.56 -6.30 -22.56
C PRO A 48 42.15 -5.33 -23.69
N PRO A 49 42.57 -5.59 -24.93
CA PRO A 49 42.26 -4.72 -26.07
C PRO A 49 40.74 -4.65 -26.34
N ARG A 50 40.26 -3.44 -26.65
CA ARG A 50 38.87 -3.18 -27.03
C ARG A 50 38.50 -3.95 -28.31
N PRO A 51 37.35 -4.64 -28.36
CA PRO A 51 36.79 -5.13 -29.61
C PRO A 51 36.37 -3.94 -30.49
N THR A 52 36.73 -4.00 -31.77
CA THR A 52 36.32 -3.02 -32.79
C THR A 52 34.82 -3.15 -33.09
N PRO A 53 34.12 -2.05 -33.37
CA PRO A 53 32.70 -2.09 -33.68
C PRO A 53 32.47 -2.64 -35.10
N ASN A 54 31.80 -3.78 -35.19
CA ASN A 54 31.31 -4.33 -36.45
C ASN A 54 30.10 -3.51 -36.93
N MET A 55 30.32 -2.66 -37.93
CA MET A 55 29.30 -1.89 -38.64
C MET A 55 28.71 -2.75 -39.77
N SER A 56 27.66 -3.53 -39.51
CA SER A 56 26.71 -4.02 -40.53
C SER A 56 25.57 -4.83 -39.91
N THR A 57 24.53 -4.16 -39.41
CA THR A 57 23.15 -4.66 -39.51
C THR A 57 22.20 -3.47 -39.69
N PRO A 58 21.28 -3.50 -40.68
CA PRO A 58 20.24 -2.49 -40.79
C PRO A 58 19.22 -2.69 -39.65
N ARG A 59 19.03 -1.64 -38.86
CA ARG A 59 18.06 -1.58 -37.77
C ARG A 59 16.64 -1.56 -38.39
N PRO A 60 15.71 -2.46 -38.01
CA PRO A 60 14.35 -2.37 -38.50
C PRO A 60 13.71 -1.07 -38.01
N SER A 61 13.16 -0.31 -38.96
CA SER A 61 12.39 0.91 -38.70
C SER A 61 11.14 0.53 -37.89
N LEU A 62 11.20 0.72 -36.57
CA LEU A 62 9.99 0.79 -35.76
C LEU A 62 9.26 2.06 -36.19
N GLY A 63 8.15 1.87 -36.92
CA GLY A 63 7.21 2.95 -37.21
C GLY A 63 6.74 3.61 -35.91
N PRO A 64 6.18 4.83 -35.98
CA PRO A 64 5.72 5.52 -34.79
C PRO A 64 4.66 4.64 -34.11
N THR A 65 5.00 4.11 -32.93
CA THR A 65 4.00 3.67 -31.97
C THR A 65 3.23 4.95 -31.62
N GLU A 66 2.09 5.15 -32.27
CA GLU A 66 1.15 6.20 -31.90
C GLU A 66 0.74 5.93 -30.45
N LEU A 67 1.41 6.61 -29.53
CA LEU A 67 0.87 6.81 -28.20
C LEU A 67 -0.46 7.54 -28.39
N PRO A 68 -1.52 7.12 -27.69
CA PRO A 68 -2.73 7.93 -27.68
C PRO A 68 -2.36 9.33 -27.16
N THR A 69 -2.66 10.34 -27.97
CA THR A 69 -2.52 11.75 -27.61
C THR A 69 -3.22 12.03 -26.29
N PRO A 70 -2.68 12.92 -25.44
CA PRO A 70 -3.36 13.37 -24.22
C PRO A 70 -4.50 14.30 -24.63
N ALA A 71 -5.63 13.71 -25.02
CA ALA A 71 -6.85 14.42 -25.33
C ALA A 71 -7.87 14.17 -24.23
N THR A 72 -8.11 15.26 -23.49
CA THR A 72 -9.38 15.63 -22.85
C THR A 72 -9.72 14.92 -21.55
N GLU A 73 -9.76 15.71 -20.49
CA GLU A 73 -10.40 15.39 -19.21
C GLU A 73 -11.78 14.74 -19.43
N ASN A 74 -11.92 13.53 -18.87
CA ASN A 74 -13.14 12.94 -18.33
C ASN A 74 -14.43 13.11 -19.14
N ASN A 75 -14.62 12.27 -20.14
CA ASN A 75 -15.98 11.90 -20.56
C ASN A 75 -16.10 10.38 -20.63
N LEU A 76 -15.99 9.73 -19.46
CA LEU A 76 -16.38 8.33 -19.33
C LEU A 76 -17.87 8.24 -19.67
N ALA A 77 -18.22 7.37 -20.61
CA ALA A 77 -19.61 7.19 -21.00
C ALA A 77 -20.40 6.48 -19.88
N SER A 78 -19.76 5.59 -19.11
CA SER A 78 -20.36 4.91 -17.96
C SER A 78 -20.47 5.81 -16.72
N THR A 79 -21.70 5.96 -16.22
CA THR A 79 -21.98 6.69 -14.97
C THR A 79 -21.47 5.96 -13.74
N ALA A 80 -21.39 4.62 -13.78
CA ALA A 80 -20.85 3.83 -12.69
C ALA A 80 -19.31 3.90 -12.62
N LEU A 81 -18.61 3.95 -13.75
CA LEU A 81 -17.16 4.13 -13.73
C LEU A 81 -16.78 5.54 -13.21
N ALA A 82 -17.53 6.55 -13.61
CA ALA A 82 -17.40 7.89 -13.03
C ALA A 82 -17.73 7.91 -11.52
N ALA A 83 -18.64 7.06 -11.06
CA ALA A 83 -18.93 6.91 -9.64
C ALA A 83 -17.81 6.21 -8.87
N PHE A 84 -17.24 5.15 -9.46
CA PHE A 84 -16.11 4.42 -8.91
C PHE A 84 -14.88 5.34 -8.73
N LEU A 85 -14.59 6.19 -9.72
CA LEU A 85 -13.51 7.18 -9.64
C LEU A 85 -13.64 8.20 -8.49
N ARG A 86 -14.83 8.38 -7.89
CA ARG A 86 -14.97 9.21 -6.68
C ARG A 86 -14.29 8.59 -5.46
N GLN A 87 -14.02 7.28 -5.46
CA GLN A 87 -13.26 6.64 -4.41
C GLN A 87 -11.84 7.24 -4.29
N HIS A 88 -11.23 7.67 -5.39
CA HIS A 88 -9.87 8.24 -5.35
C HIS A 88 -9.88 9.60 -4.65
N VAL A 89 -10.88 10.43 -4.94
CA VAL A 89 -11.09 11.71 -4.23
C VAL A 89 -11.25 11.47 -2.72
N ARG A 90 -12.02 10.44 -2.35
CA ARG A 90 -12.21 10.08 -0.95
C ARG A 90 -10.91 9.61 -0.29
N GLN A 91 -10.12 8.79 -0.99
CA GLN A 91 -8.80 8.33 -0.52
C GLN A 91 -7.85 9.51 -0.29
N GLU A 92 -7.78 10.47 -1.23
CA GLU A 92 -6.99 11.70 -1.08
C GLU A 92 -7.43 12.55 0.12
N GLU A 93 -8.74 12.71 0.33
CA GLU A 93 -9.27 13.45 1.48
C GLU A 93 -8.90 12.79 2.82
N LEU A 94 -8.97 11.46 2.89
CA LEU A 94 -8.59 10.69 4.08
C LEU A 94 -7.10 10.80 4.35
N LEU A 95 -6.26 10.65 3.33
CA LEU A 95 -4.81 10.80 3.42
C LEU A 95 -4.42 12.23 3.86
N ARG A 96 -5.09 13.25 3.30
CA ARG A 96 -4.91 14.64 3.73
C ARG A 96 -5.29 14.83 5.20
N SER A 97 -6.43 14.27 5.62
CA SER A 97 -6.89 14.35 7.01
C SER A 97 -5.92 13.69 7.98
N HIS A 98 -5.33 12.56 7.59
CA HIS A 98 -4.28 11.88 8.33
C HIS A 98 -3.03 12.73 8.51
N ARG A 99 -2.50 13.31 7.42
CA ARG A 99 -1.31 14.19 7.48
C ARG A 99 -1.56 15.41 8.36
N LEU A 100 -2.75 16.00 8.29
CA LEU A 100 -3.13 17.11 9.17
C LEU A 100 -3.18 16.71 10.65
N ALA A 101 -3.69 15.51 10.97
CA ALA A 101 -3.70 15.01 12.33
C ALA A 101 -2.28 14.76 12.86
N VAL A 102 -1.38 14.20 12.04
CA VAL A 102 0.04 14.01 12.37
C VAL A 102 0.72 15.35 12.65
N MET A 103 0.51 16.37 11.80
CA MET A 103 1.05 17.71 11.99
C MET A 103 0.51 18.40 13.25
N ALA A 104 -0.73 18.09 13.64
CA ALA A 104 -1.35 18.57 14.87
C ALA A 104 -0.91 17.79 16.13
N LEU A 105 -0.02 16.80 15.98
CA LEU A 105 0.40 15.88 17.04
C LEU A 105 -0.75 15.06 17.65
N ASP A 106 -1.86 14.91 16.91
CA ASP A 106 -3.05 14.17 17.32
C ASP A 106 -2.96 12.71 16.86
N ALA A 107 -2.32 11.89 17.69
CA ALA A 107 -2.12 10.47 17.41
C ALA A 107 -3.43 9.67 17.27
N SER A 108 -4.47 10.02 18.03
CA SER A 108 -5.76 9.32 17.96
C SER A 108 -6.41 9.54 16.61
N ARG A 109 -6.52 10.80 16.19
CA ARG A 109 -7.12 11.14 14.90
C ARG A 109 -6.26 10.68 13.73
N ALA A 110 -4.94 10.70 13.87
CA ALA A 110 -4.04 10.15 12.85
C ALA A 110 -4.29 8.65 12.64
N HIS A 111 -4.54 7.89 13.71
CA HIS A 111 -4.88 6.46 13.62
C HIS A 111 -6.24 6.23 12.96
N GLU A 112 -7.29 6.91 13.43
CA GLU A 112 -8.63 6.78 12.87
C GLU A 112 -8.67 7.08 11.36
N THR A 113 -7.99 8.15 10.94
CA THR A 113 -7.94 8.56 9.54
C THR A 113 -7.06 7.64 8.68
N LEU A 114 -5.96 7.08 9.23
CA LEU A 114 -5.15 6.09 8.51
C LEU A 114 -5.91 4.78 8.30
N GLU A 115 -6.63 4.29 9.32
CA GLU A 115 -7.44 3.07 9.20
C GLU A 115 -8.57 3.27 8.19
N ALA A 116 -9.26 4.41 8.23
CA ALA A 116 -10.28 4.74 7.23
C ALA A 116 -9.69 4.83 5.82
N PHE A 117 -8.49 5.41 5.66
CA PHE A 117 -7.78 5.44 4.38
C PHE A 117 -7.42 4.03 3.91
N ALA A 118 -6.82 3.20 4.77
CA ALA A 118 -6.42 1.84 4.45
C ALA A 118 -7.61 0.98 4.01
N GLU A 119 -8.74 1.10 4.71
CA GLU A 119 -9.98 0.41 4.35
C GLU A 119 -10.53 0.87 3.00
N ALA A 120 -10.52 2.17 2.73
CA ALA A 120 -10.96 2.72 1.44
C ALA A 120 -10.08 2.23 0.27
N VAL A 121 -8.77 2.13 0.48
CA VAL A 121 -7.82 1.61 -0.51
C VAL A 121 -8.03 0.10 -0.72
N ARG A 122 -8.21 -0.68 0.35
CA ARG A 122 -8.49 -2.12 0.27
C ARG A 122 -9.78 -2.41 -0.50
N CYS A 123 -10.86 -1.71 -0.15
CA CYS A 123 -12.16 -1.83 -0.82
C CYS A 123 -12.05 -1.52 -2.32
N HIS A 124 -11.34 -0.46 -2.68
CA HIS A 124 -11.07 -0.10 -4.07
C HIS A 124 -10.32 -1.21 -4.82
N MET A 125 -9.18 -1.67 -4.29
CA MET A 125 -8.38 -2.74 -4.91
C MET A 125 -9.16 -4.05 -5.03
N GLU A 126 -10.03 -4.38 -4.08
CA GLU A 126 -10.86 -5.60 -4.14
C GLU A 126 -11.85 -5.56 -5.30
N ILE A 127 -12.52 -4.42 -5.52
CA ILE A 127 -13.41 -4.25 -6.68
C ILE A 127 -12.59 -4.37 -7.97
N GLU A 128 -11.40 -3.79 -8.01
CA GLU A 128 -10.54 -3.91 -9.18
C GLU A 128 -10.13 -5.36 -9.44
N GLU A 129 -9.57 -6.05 -8.46
CA GLU A 129 -9.02 -7.41 -8.60
C GLU A 129 -10.09 -8.45 -8.92
N GLU A 130 -11.27 -8.33 -8.32
CA GLU A 130 -12.33 -9.32 -8.45
C GLU A 130 -13.27 -9.05 -9.63
N VAL A 131 -13.37 -7.80 -10.08
CA VAL A 131 -14.38 -7.38 -11.07
C VAL A 131 -13.72 -6.73 -12.28
N LEU A 132 -13.02 -5.61 -12.11
CA LEU A 132 -12.58 -4.79 -13.24
C LEU A 132 -11.37 -5.36 -13.97
N LEU A 133 -10.36 -5.85 -13.27
CA LEU A 133 -9.15 -6.45 -13.84
C LEU A 133 -9.44 -7.75 -14.59
N PRO A 134 -10.33 -8.65 -14.15
CA PRO A 134 -10.79 -9.77 -14.97
C PRO A 134 -11.45 -9.33 -16.28
N LEU A 135 -12.39 -8.37 -16.21
CA LEU A 135 -13.05 -7.83 -17.41
C LEU A 135 -12.05 -7.18 -18.37
N TYR A 136 -11.11 -6.40 -17.84
CA TYR A 136 -10.03 -5.81 -18.61
C TYR A 136 -9.10 -6.87 -19.21
N GLY A 137 -8.82 -7.93 -18.45
CA GLY A 137 -8.17 -9.18 -18.85
C GLY A 137 -8.74 -9.78 -20.13
N GLU A 138 -10.06 -9.94 -20.13
CA GLU A 138 -10.80 -10.65 -21.17
C GLU A 138 -11.15 -9.78 -22.38
N ARG A 139 -11.46 -8.50 -22.15
CA ARG A 139 -12.11 -7.65 -23.17
C ARG A 139 -11.18 -6.63 -23.80
N VAL A 140 -10.06 -6.28 -23.17
CA VAL A 140 -9.14 -5.26 -23.68
C VAL A 140 -7.92 -5.91 -24.31
N HIS A 141 -7.53 -5.46 -25.51
CA HIS A 141 -6.21 -5.79 -26.06
C HIS A 141 -5.14 -4.94 -25.36
N GLN A 142 -4.50 -5.52 -24.35
CA GLN A 142 -3.65 -4.78 -23.42
C GLN A 142 -2.30 -4.41 -24.02
N PRO A 143 -1.92 -3.13 -24.05
CA PRO A 143 -0.54 -2.76 -24.31
C PRO A 143 0.38 -3.34 -23.22
N PRO A 144 1.61 -3.78 -23.53
CA PRO A 144 2.50 -4.39 -22.53
C PRO A 144 2.77 -3.53 -21.28
N ARG A 145 2.68 -2.19 -21.41
CA ARG A 145 2.87 -1.22 -20.30
C ARG A 145 1.63 -0.98 -19.44
N PHE A 146 0.49 -1.56 -19.81
CA PHE A 146 -0.80 -1.42 -19.11
C PHE A 146 -1.50 -2.78 -18.97
N GLY A 147 -0.71 -3.86 -18.84
CA GLY A 147 -1.25 -5.19 -18.62
C GLY A 147 -1.72 -5.40 -17.18
N VAL A 148 -2.64 -6.35 -16.96
CA VAL A 148 -3.19 -6.70 -15.62
C VAL A 148 -2.09 -6.90 -14.58
N ALA A 149 -0.99 -7.56 -14.94
CA ALA A 149 0.12 -7.82 -14.03
C ALA A 149 0.77 -6.56 -13.44
N ILE A 150 0.66 -5.40 -14.10
CA ILE A 150 1.21 -4.13 -13.61
C ILE A 150 0.34 -3.59 -12.47
N TYR A 151 -0.98 -3.57 -12.64
CA TYR A 151 -1.92 -3.11 -11.61
C TYR A 151 -1.83 -3.99 -10.35
N ARG A 152 -1.82 -5.32 -10.52
CA ARG A 152 -1.62 -6.27 -9.41
C ARG A 152 -0.33 -5.99 -8.62
N ARG A 153 0.75 -5.72 -9.34
CA ARG A 153 2.05 -5.41 -8.72
C ARG A 153 2.01 -4.07 -7.98
N ASP A 154 1.27 -3.10 -8.48
CA ASP A 154 1.08 -1.84 -7.79
C ASP A 154 0.23 -2.05 -6.51
N HIS A 155 -0.84 -2.86 -6.56
CA HIS A 155 -1.63 -3.25 -5.38
C HIS A 155 -0.81 -3.97 -4.29
N GLU A 156 0.08 -4.89 -4.68
CA GLU A 156 1.00 -5.57 -3.76
C GLU A 156 1.91 -4.55 -3.03
N LYS A 157 2.47 -3.59 -3.77
CA LYS A 157 3.32 -2.54 -3.20
C LYS A 157 2.53 -1.57 -2.32
N ILE A 158 1.30 -1.22 -2.71
CA ILE A 158 0.40 -0.34 -1.96
C ILE A 158 0.08 -1.00 -0.61
N SER A 159 -0.32 -2.27 -0.62
CA SER A 159 -0.59 -3.06 0.59
C SER A 159 0.62 -3.12 1.52
N ALA A 160 1.82 -3.40 0.97
CA ALA A 160 3.06 -3.38 1.75
C ALA A 160 3.45 -1.95 2.22
N GLY A 161 3.07 -0.92 1.49
CA GLY A 161 3.23 0.49 1.89
C GLY A 161 2.34 0.87 3.06
N LEU A 162 1.06 0.48 3.02
CA LEU A 162 0.09 0.72 4.09
C LEU A 162 0.59 0.12 5.41
N GLU A 163 1.02 -1.15 5.42
CA GLU A 163 1.52 -1.78 6.64
C GLU A 163 2.76 -1.08 7.21
N ARG A 164 3.68 -0.66 6.33
CA ARG A 164 4.86 0.10 6.76
C ARG A 164 4.45 1.44 7.40
N VAL A 165 3.50 2.17 6.80
CA VAL A 165 3.01 3.44 7.34
C VAL A 165 2.30 3.22 8.68
N ARG A 166 1.49 2.17 8.80
CA ARG A 166 0.82 1.77 10.05
C ARG A 166 1.84 1.54 11.18
N LEU A 167 2.90 0.77 10.93
CA LEU A 167 3.98 0.54 11.89
C LEU A 167 4.75 1.81 12.26
N SER A 168 4.92 2.74 11.31
CA SER A 168 5.50 4.06 11.59
C SER A 168 4.60 4.88 12.50
N LEU A 169 3.28 4.82 12.26
CA LEU A 169 2.30 5.53 13.08
C LEU A 169 2.26 5.01 14.52
N GLU A 170 2.39 3.70 14.72
CA GLU A 170 2.50 3.11 16.07
C GLU A 170 3.68 3.66 16.87
N ARG A 171 4.77 4.05 16.21
CA ARG A 171 5.93 4.68 16.85
C ARG A 171 5.63 6.13 17.19
N PHE A 172 5.05 6.88 16.25
CA PHE A 172 4.61 8.25 16.47
C PHE A 172 3.62 8.35 17.64
N ALA A 173 2.65 7.44 17.72
CA ALA A 173 1.62 7.44 18.76
C ALA A 173 2.17 7.24 20.18
N LYS A 174 3.36 6.65 20.34
CA LYS A 174 4.00 6.48 21.65
C LYS A 174 4.63 7.76 22.18
N ASP A 175 5.09 8.63 21.28
CA ASP A 175 5.76 9.90 21.61
C ASP A 175 5.55 10.93 20.48
N PRO A 176 4.38 11.58 20.42
CA PRO A 176 4.00 12.48 19.33
C PRO A 176 4.71 13.83 19.47
N THR A 177 5.95 13.89 18.98
CA THR A 177 6.77 15.10 18.88
C THR A 177 6.79 15.65 17.44
N PRO A 178 7.14 16.93 17.23
CA PRO A 178 7.34 17.47 15.89
C PRO A 178 8.34 16.68 15.04
N GLU A 179 9.42 16.18 15.65
CA GLU A 179 10.43 15.35 15.00
C GLU A 179 9.84 13.99 14.59
N ALA A 180 9.04 13.36 15.45
CA ALA A 180 8.35 12.12 15.12
C ALA A 180 7.30 12.32 14.01
N ALA A 181 6.59 13.46 14.03
CA ALA A 181 5.63 13.84 12.99
C ALA A 181 6.31 14.04 11.63
N LEU A 182 7.45 14.72 11.60
CA LEU A 182 8.26 14.91 10.40
C LEU A 182 8.75 13.57 9.86
N PHE A 183 9.33 12.73 10.73
CA PHE A 183 9.78 11.39 10.34
C PHE A 183 8.65 10.54 9.76
N HIS A 184 7.48 10.54 10.41
CA HIS A 184 6.31 9.81 9.92
C HIS A 184 5.84 10.32 8.56
N THR A 185 5.81 11.65 8.38
CA THR A 185 5.42 12.29 7.13
C THR A 185 6.37 11.92 5.99
N ASP A 186 7.68 12.04 6.19
CA ASP A 186 8.70 11.67 5.20
C ASP A 186 8.63 10.17 4.86
N PHE A 187 8.41 9.34 5.87
CA PHE A 187 8.26 7.91 5.69
C PHE A 187 7.02 7.53 4.87
N SER A 188 5.91 8.25 5.05
CA SER A 188 4.66 8.02 4.30
C SER A 188 4.75 8.40 2.82
N HIS A 189 5.70 9.26 2.45
CA HIS A 189 5.82 9.84 1.11
C HIS A 189 5.92 8.81 -0.02
N ALA A 190 6.63 7.69 0.22
CA ALA A 190 6.76 6.63 -0.76
C ALA A 190 5.43 5.95 -1.11
N LEU A 191 4.51 5.83 -0.13
CA LEU A 191 3.16 5.32 -0.38
C LEU A 191 2.33 6.35 -1.15
N VAL A 192 2.42 7.64 -0.78
CA VAL A 192 1.69 8.72 -1.47
C VAL A 192 2.02 8.74 -2.95
N HIS A 193 3.31 8.76 -3.30
CA HIS A 193 3.72 8.73 -4.71
C HIS A 193 3.30 7.48 -5.46
N LEU A 194 3.27 6.33 -4.78
CA LEU A 194 2.78 5.11 -5.40
C LEU A 194 1.29 5.19 -5.72
N MET A 195 0.48 5.75 -4.82
CA MET A 195 -0.95 5.99 -5.05
C MET A 195 -1.19 6.97 -6.19
N GLU A 196 -0.43 8.08 -6.23
CA GLU A 196 -0.50 9.06 -7.32
C GLU A 196 -0.21 8.40 -8.68
N HIS A 197 0.86 7.61 -8.78
CA HIS A 197 1.19 6.91 -10.02
C HIS A 197 0.21 5.82 -10.40
N HIS A 198 -0.43 5.18 -9.42
CA HIS A 198 -1.48 4.20 -9.64
C HIS A 198 -2.72 4.88 -10.24
N ASP A 199 -3.21 5.97 -9.63
CA ASP A 199 -4.31 6.78 -10.15
C ASP A 199 -4.01 7.32 -11.56
N GLU A 200 -2.82 7.89 -11.76
CA GLU A 200 -2.39 8.40 -13.08
C GLU A 200 -2.46 7.30 -14.15
N ARG A 201 -1.97 6.09 -13.83
CA ARG A 201 -1.97 4.95 -14.76
C ARG A 201 -3.40 4.54 -15.11
N GLU A 202 -4.29 4.52 -14.14
CA GLU A 202 -5.67 4.11 -14.33
C GLU A 202 -6.47 5.10 -15.15
N ARG A 203 -6.34 6.40 -14.83
CA ARG A 203 -6.96 7.49 -15.58
C ARG A 203 -6.42 7.58 -17.01
N ALA A 204 -5.12 7.35 -17.20
CA ALA A 204 -4.50 7.44 -18.52
C ALA A 204 -4.84 6.24 -19.42
N ALA A 205 -5.02 5.04 -18.85
CA ALA A 205 -5.15 3.82 -19.62
C ALA A 205 -6.28 2.90 -19.16
N PHE A 206 -6.28 2.45 -17.90
CA PHE A 206 -7.20 1.40 -17.43
C PHE A 206 -8.67 1.73 -17.71
N PHE A 207 -9.16 2.84 -17.15
CA PHE A 207 -10.57 3.21 -17.24
C PHE A 207 -10.97 3.60 -18.67
N PRO A 208 -10.22 4.44 -19.41
CA PRO A 208 -10.59 4.74 -20.79
C PRO A 208 -10.60 3.53 -21.72
N LEU A 209 -9.70 2.56 -21.52
CA LEU A 209 -9.69 1.34 -22.34
C LEU A 209 -10.85 0.42 -21.99
N LEU A 210 -11.19 0.32 -20.71
CA LEU A 210 -12.34 -0.48 -20.25
C LEU A 210 -13.66 0.11 -20.76
N ASP A 211 -13.86 1.42 -20.61
CA ASP A 211 -15.07 2.14 -21.07
C ASP A 211 -15.28 2.03 -22.59
N ARG A 212 -14.20 1.94 -23.38
CA ARG A 212 -14.29 1.69 -24.83
C ARG A 212 -14.56 0.24 -25.21
N SER A 213 -14.27 -0.71 -24.33
CA SER A 213 -14.29 -2.16 -24.64
C SER A 213 -15.48 -2.89 -24.04
N VAL A 214 -16.18 -2.25 -23.09
CA VAL A 214 -17.36 -2.79 -22.39
C VAL A 214 -18.51 -1.82 -22.57
N GLU A 215 -19.69 -2.35 -22.91
CA GLU A 215 -20.89 -1.53 -23.06
C GLU A 215 -21.23 -0.83 -21.73
N ALA A 216 -21.48 0.49 -21.76
CA ALA A 216 -21.71 1.28 -20.54
C ALA A 216 -22.82 0.72 -19.63
N ARG A 217 -23.88 0.15 -20.22
CA ARG A 217 -24.97 -0.50 -19.47
C ARG A 217 -24.54 -1.77 -18.73
N GLU A 218 -23.60 -2.52 -19.29
CA GLU A 218 -23.06 -3.74 -18.70
C GLU A 218 -22.17 -3.38 -17.52
N LEU A 219 -21.27 -2.41 -17.73
CA LEU A 219 -20.40 -1.91 -16.66
C LEU A 219 -21.21 -1.29 -15.51
N ASP A 220 -22.25 -0.53 -15.83
CA ASP A 220 -23.17 0.02 -14.83
C ASP A 220 -23.90 -1.08 -14.04
N ALA A 221 -24.36 -2.15 -14.69
CA ALA A 221 -25.02 -3.26 -14.02
C ALA A 221 -24.07 -4.04 -13.11
N ILE A 222 -22.84 -4.29 -13.56
CA ILE A 222 -21.81 -5.00 -12.80
C ILE A 222 -21.44 -4.20 -11.54
N LEU A 223 -21.09 -2.92 -11.70
CA LEU A 223 -20.67 -2.09 -10.57
C LEU A 223 -21.82 -1.81 -9.60
N ARG A 224 -23.08 -1.65 -10.06
CA ARG A 224 -24.22 -1.49 -9.14
C ARG A 224 -24.57 -2.75 -8.38
N ALA A 225 -24.24 -3.93 -8.91
CA ALA A 225 -24.47 -5.20 -8.23
C ALA A 225 -23.42 -5.46 -7.14
N ASP A 226 -22.25 -4.82 -7.20
CA ASP A 226 -21.24 -4.92 -6.16
C ASP A 226 -21.56 -3.95 -5.00
N PRO A 227 -21.89 -4.46 -3.79
CA PRO A 227 -22.26 -3.61 -2.67
C PRO A 227 -21.12 -2.70 -2.21
N ARG A 228 -19.86 -3.03 -2.53
CA ARG A 228 -18.67 -2.25 -2.16
C ARG A 228 -18.54 -0.99 -3.03
N ALA A 229 -19.03 -1.04 -4.27
CA ALA A 229 -18.94 0.08 -5.21
C ALA A 229 -19.87 1.26 -4.85
N GLY A 230 -20.86 1.04 -3.97
CA GLY A 230 -21.78 2.07 -3.47
C GLY A 230 -21.34 2.73 -2.16
N VAL A 231 -20.25 2.27 -1.53
CA VAL A 231 -19.74 2.82 -0.27
C VAL A 231 -18.79 3.98 -0.60
N GLY A 232 -19.38 5.12 -0.96
CA GLY A 232 -18.69 6.40 -1.16
C GLY A 232 -19.17 7.44 -0.16
#